data_AF-A0A9P5N9B0-F1
#
_entry.id   AF-A0A9P5N9B0-F1
#
_cell.length_a   1.000
_cell.length_b   1.000
_cell.length_c   1.000
_cell.angle_alpha   90.00
_cell.angle_beta   90.00
_cell.angle_gamma   90.00
#
_symmetry.space_group_name_H-M   'P 1'
#
loop_
_entity.id
_entity.type
_entity.pdbx_description
1 polymer ?
#
loop_
_entity_poly.entity_id
_entity_poly.type
_entity_poly.pdbx_seq_one_letter_code
_entity_poly.pdbx_strand_id
1 'polypeptide(L)'
;TFGVEIELLVKPLPELDSFLMEKGFDRKNRNLIYEGIVSVLSGVSISSKIRDPSKKEPQEFHNWYITYDSSISERPEFYAVELVSPIFSSTNPQEWKESVNAIWMALNANFEVSMDSSCGTHIHVGTPEKFSFEDLKKIAKGTVYYQPALETIMPQGRETKFCKANILESSSLKTAYDDAQRIGYRSLFQWVNDLQDKQALATAMSPNKTVSWNFKNVIENCGTVEFRRPPQVDSELMTRHWIAFTLSM
;
A
#
# COMPACT_ATOMS: atom_id res chain seq x y z
N THR A 1 -7.91 -2.18 12.17
CA THR A 1 -6.50 -2.58 11.96
C THR A 1 -6.05 -2.10 10.60
N PHE A 2 -4.75 -2.01 10.37
CA PHE A 2 -4.24 -1.64 9.06
C PHE A 2 -2.85 -2.23 8.82
N GLY A 3 -2.43 -2.30 7.56
CA GLY A 3 -1.06 -2.58 7.15
C GLY A 3 -0.60 -1.56 6.10
N VAL A 4 0.70 -1.42 5.94
CA VAL A 4 1.32 -0.54 4.95
C VAL A 4 2.32 -1.33 4.11
N GLU A 5 2.28 -1.11 2.79
CA GLU A 5 3.29 -1.56 1.83
C GLU A 5 4.05 -0.32 1.34
N ILE A 6 5.37 -0.34 1.46
CA ILE A 6 6.27 0.75 1.08
C ILE A 6 7.17 0.26 -0.04
N GLU A 7 6.94 0.75 -1.26
CA GLU A 7 7.79 0.46 -2.42
C GLU A 7 8.96 1.46 -2.49
N LEU A 8 10.18 0.95 -2.64
CA LEU A 8 11.42 1.72 -2.59
C LEU A 8 12.38 1.30 -3.70
N LEU A 9 13.17 2.25 -4.15
CA LEU A 9 14.45 2.00 -4.80
C LEU A 9 15.57 2.30 -3.79
N VAL A 10 16.36 1.30 -3.44
CA VAL A 10 17.43 1.43 -2.44
C VAL A 10 18.80 1.10 -3.02
N LYS A 11 19.82 1.83 -2.56
CA LYS A 11 21.22 1.56 -2.84
C LYS A 11 21.97 1.45 -1.52
N PRO A 12 22.67 0.34 -1.22
CA PRO A 12 23.47 0.24 0.00
C PRO A 12 24.52 1.35 0.08
N LEU A 13 24.70 1.94 1.26
CA LEU A 13 25.80 2.86 1.53
C LEU A 13 27.14 2.09 1.61
N PRO A 14 28.31 2.76 1.43
CA PRO A 14 29.59 2.09 1.25
C PRO A 14 29.98 1.07 2.33
N GLU A 15 29.63 1.31 3.58
CA GLU A 15 29.91 0.38 4.69
C GLU A 15 29.10 -0.91 4.56
N LEU A 16 27.79 -0.80 4.30
CA LEU A 16 26.93 -1.96 4.07
C LEU A 16 27.29 -2.65 2.75
N ASP A 17 27.57 -1.89 1.68
CA ASP A 17 27.96 -2.44 0.38
C ASP A 17 29.22 -3.31 0.51
N SER A 18 30.24 -2.83 1.23
CA SER A 18 31.46 -3.59 1.51
C SER A 18 31.17 -4.89 2.27
N PHE A 19 30.34 -4.81 3.31
CA PHE A 19 29.91 -5.99 4.08
C PHE A 19 29.16 -7.01 3.21
N LEU A 20 28.26 -6.54 2.34
CA LEU A 20 27.53 -7.41 1.41
C LEU A 20 28.47 -8.06 0.40
N MET A 21 29.43 -7.31 -0.16
CA MET A 21 30.44 -7.82 -1.08
C MET A 21 31.31 -8.91 -0.44
N GLU A 22 31.71 -8.76 0.83
CA GLU A 22 32.42 -9.80 1.59
C GLU A 22 31.59 -11.08 1.77
N LYS A 23 30.26 -10.95 1.84
CA LYS A 23 29.31 -12.08 1.90
C LYS A 23 29.05 -12.72 0.53
N GLY A 24 29.74 -12.29 -0.52
CA GLY A 24 29.57 -12.81 -1.87
C GLY A 24 28.44 -12.15 -2.65
N PHE A 25 28.09 -10.90 -2.32
CA PHE A 25 27.17 -10.12 -3.13
C PHE A 25 27.72 -9.97 -4.55
N ASP A 26 26.94 -10.49 -5.50
CA ASP A 26 27.03 -10.18 -6.91
C ASP A 26 25.75 -9.41 -7.26
N ARG A 27 25.85 -8.41 -8.13
CA ARG A 27 24.71 -7.62 -8.62
C ARG A 27 23.58 -8.48 -9.20
N LYS A 28 23.86 -9.73 -9.57
CA LYS A 28 22.88 -10.73 -10.02
C LYS A 28 22.11 -11.43 -8.89
N ASN A 29 22.62 -11.39 -7.66
CA ASN A 29 22.03 -12.03 -6.48
C ASN A 29 21.33 -11.00 -5.57
N ARG A 30 20.13 -10.58 -5.98
CA ARG A 30 19.30 -9.60 -5.25
C ARG A 30 18.95 -10.00 -3.81
N ASN A 31 18.96 -11.30 -3.49
CA ASN A 31 18.56 -11.77 -2.16
C ASN A 31 19.45 -11.19 -1.05
N LEU A 32 20.72 -10.92 -1.35
CA LEU A 32 21.64 -10.33 -0.38
C LEU A 32 21.30 -8.88 -0.03
N ILE A 33 20.62 -8.12 -0.91
CA ILE A 33 20.06 -6.82 -0.54
C ILE A 33 18.97 -7.01 0.51
N TYR A 34 18.09 -8.00 0.33
CA TYR A 34 17.00 -8.28 1.26
C TYR A 34 17.54 -8.81 2.59
N GLU A 35 18.57 -9.67 2.56
CA GLU A 35 19.28 -10.12 3.76
C GLU A 35 19.97 -8.95 4.48
N GLY A 36 20.55 -8.02 3.73
CA GLY A 36 21.10 -6.77 4.26
C GLY A 36 20.04 -5.94 4.99
N ILE A 37 18.85 -5.79 4.38
CA ILE A 37 17.72 -5.11 5.03
C ILE A 37 17.31 -5.82 6.32
N VAL A 38 17.13 -7.16 6.28
CA VAL A 38 16.80 -7.95 7.48
C VAL A 38 17.86 -7.79 8.57
N SER A 39 19.14 -7.78 8.21
CA SER A 39 20.26 -7.58 9.13
C SER A 39 20.20 -6.22 9.82
N VAL A 40 20.01 -5.14 9.05
CA VAL A 40 19.96 -3.78 9.64
C VAL A 40 18.71 -3.58 10.51
N LEU A 41 17.57 -4.16 10.11
CA LEU A 41 16.34 -4.09 10.90
C LEU A 41 16.47 -4.88 12.20
N SER A 42 17.11 -6.05 12.16
CA SER A 42 17.42 -6.84 13.36
C SER A 42 18.32 -6.06 14.32
N GLY A 43 19.28 -5.29 13.80
CA GLY A 43 20.17 -4.43 14.58
C GLY A 43 19.45 -3.33 15.38
N VAL A 44 18.24 -2.94 14.95
CA VAL A 44 17.36 -2.00 15.68
C VAL A 44 16.16 -2.67 16.33
N SER A 45 16.24 -3.99 16.59
CA SER A 45 15.20 -4.80 17.22
C SER A 45 13.87 -4.87 16.46
N ILE A 46 13.88 -4.67 15.14
CA ILE A 46 12.71 -4.86 14.28
C ILE A 46 12.70 -6.28 13.72
N SER A 47 11.68 -7.05 14.09
CA SER A 47 11.47 -8.39 13.55
C SER A 47 11.11 -8.31 12.07
N SER A 48 11.91 -8.95 11.23
CA SER A 48 11.74 -8.92 9.78
C SER A 48 12.12 -10.25 9.11
N LYS A 49 11.48 -10.53 7.96
CA LYS A 49 11.68 -11.76 7.18
C LYS A 49 11.66 -11.44 5.68
N ILE A 50 12.44 -12.18 4.89
CA ILE A 50 12.28 -12.15 3.43
C ILE A 50 11.04 -12.96 3.08
N ARG A 51 10.14 -12.39 2.29
CA ARG A 51 8.92 -13.07 1.84
C ARG A 51 9.30 -14.14 0.82
N ASP A 52 8.86 -15.38 1.07
CA ASP A 52 8.95 -16.46 0.09
C ASP A 52 7.68 -16.44 -0.78
N PRO A 53 7.77 -16.02 -2.07
CA PRO A 53 6.61 -15.97 -2.95
C PRO A 53 6.03 -17.35 -3.30
N SER A 54 6.79 -18.43 -3.07
CA SER A 54 6.32 -19.81 -3.32
C SER A 54 5.43 -20.35 -2.20
N LYS A 55 5.46 -19.71 -1.03
CA LYS A 55 4.76 -20.16 0.15
C LYS A 55 3.48 -19.36 0.38
N LYS A 56 2.35 -20.08 0.42
CA LYS A 56 1.08 -19.58 0.97
C LYS A 56 1.08 -19.61 2.50
N GLU A 57 2.20 -19.32 3.15
CA GLU A 57 2.29 -19.48 4.62
C GLU A 57 1.22 -18.59 5.30
N PRO A 58 0.59 -19.07 6.39
CA PRO A 58 -0.25 -18.23 7.21
C PRO A 58 0.63 -17.06 7.66
N GLN A 59 0.35 -15.87 7.12
CA GLN A 59 1.15 -14.69 7.38
C GLN A 59 1.23 -14.49 8.90
N GLU A 60 2.40 -14.70 9.49
CA GLU A 60 2.69 -14.16 10.80
C GLU A 60 2.72 -12.64 10.62
N PHE A 61 1.58 -12.00 10.80
CA PHE A 61 1.38 -10.56 10.61
C PHE A 61 2.06 -9.70 11.68
N HIS A 62 3.09 -10.23 12.34
CA HIS A 62 3.87 -9.57 13.38
C HIS A 62 5.26 -9.14 12.91
N ASN A 63 5.66 -9.55 11.70
CA ASN A 63 6.97 -9.22 11.13
C ASN A 63 6.82 -8.21 9.99
N TRP A 64 7.85 -7.39 9.79
CA TRP A 64 8.04 -6.72 8.53
C TRP A 64 8.53 -7.71 7.48
N TYR A 65 7.94 -7.69 6.29
CA TYR A 65 8.36 -8.54 5.19
C TYR A 65 9.07 -7.72 4.12
N ILE A 66 10.18 -8.26 3.64
CA ILE A 66 10.94 -7.71 2.51
C ILE A 66 10.60 -8.57 1.30
N THR A 67 10.12 -7.94 0.23
CA THR A 67 9.73 -8.64 -0.99
C THR A 67 10.07 -7.82 -2.23
N TYR A 68 9.92 -8.45 -3.39
CA TYR A 68 10.02 -7.82 -4.70
C TYR A 68 8.62 -7.54 -5.25
N ASP A 69 8.38 -6.33 -5.74
CA ASP A 69 7.23 -6.03 -6.61
C ASP A 69 7.71 -5.80 -8.05
N SER A 70 7.16 -6.58 -8.97
CA SER A 70 7.51 -6.54 -10.39
C SER A 70 7.10 -5.27 -11.13
N SER A 71 6.30 -4.40 -10.51
CA SER A 71 5.87 -3.11 -11.06
C SER A 71 6.88 -1.99 -10.83
N ILE A 72 7.82 -2.17 -9.89
CA ILE A 72 8.89 -1.22 -9.62
C ILE A 72 9.95 -1.31 -10.73
N SER A 73 10.33 -0.17 -11.29
CA SER A 73 11.32 -0.07 -12.36
C SER A 73 12.70 0.14 -11.77
N GLU A 74 13.49 -0.94 -11.67
CA GLU A 74 14.88 -0.85 -11.26
C GLU A 74 15.72 -0.02 -12.25
N ARG A 75 16.77 0.61 -11.71
CA ARG A 75 17.74 1.38 -12.49
C ARG A 75 19.15 1.12 -11.95
N PRO A 76 20.21 1.45 -12.69
CA PRO A 76 21.58 1.11 -12.28
C PRO A 76 21.86 1.50 -10.82
N GLU A 77 22.37 0.53 -10.04
CA GLU A 77 22.74 0.66 -8.63
C GLU A 77 21.60 0.77 -7.61
N PHE A 78 20.35 0.85 -8.07
CA PHE A 78 19.17 0.88 -7.21
C PHE A 78 18.34 -0.39 -7.37
N TYR A 79 18.04 -1.01 -6.23
CA TYR A 79 17.33 -2.28 -6.13
C TYR A 79 15.89 -2.03 -5.71
N ALA A 80 14.94 -2.69 -6.36
CA ALA A 80 13.53 -2.62 -6.03
C ALA A 80 13.23 -3.42 -4.78
N VAL A 81 12.58 -2.78 -3.82
CA VAL A 81 12.19 -3.38 -2.55
C VAL A 81 10.76 -2.96 -2.24
N GLU A 82 9.93 -3.91 -1.81
CA GLU A 82 8.68 -3.63 -1.13
C GLU A 82 8.81 -4.08 0.34
N LEU A 83 8.54 -3.16 1.26
CA LEU A 83 8.44 -3.44 2.69
C LEU A 83 6.96 -3.54 3.07
N VAL A 84 6.54 -4.72 3.55
CA VAL A 84 5.16 -4.97 3.99
C VAL A 84 5.14 -5.03 5.51
N SER A 85 4.31 -4.20 6.14
CA SER A 85 4.28 -4.09 7.59
C SER A 85 3.58 -5.27 8.28
N PRO A 86 3.81 -5.44 9.59
CA PRO A 86 2.87 -6.10 10.48
C PRO A 86 1.46 -5.49 10.36
N ILE A 87 0.44 -6.22 10.82
CA ILE A 87 -0.88 -5.63 11.02
C ILE A 87 -0.84 -4.80 12.31
N PHE A 88 -1.04 -3.50 12.15
CA PHE A 88 -1.11 -2.55 13.25
C PHE A 88 -2.55 -2.33 13.73
N SER A 89 -2.67 -2.01 15.02
CA SER A 89 -3.90 -1.48 15.58
C SER A 89 -3.98 0.04 15.38
N SER A 90 -5.11 0.53 14.87
CA SER A 90 -5.37 1.98 14.80
C SER A 90 -5.64 2.59 16.19
N THR A 91 -5.99 1.77 17.19
CA THR A 91 -6.23 2.21 18.58
C THR A 91 -4.96 2.29 19.41
N ASN A 92 -3.84 1.75 18.91
CA ASN A 92 -2.53 1.85 19.55
C ASN A 92 -1.56 2.64 18.66
N PRO A 93 -1.68 3.99 18.63
CA PRO A 93 -0.88 4.79 17.72
C PRO A 93 0.62 4.80 18.02
N GLN A 94 1.03 4.50 19.25
CA GLN A 94 2.43 4.52 19.64
C GLN A 94 3.21 3.41 18.95
N GLU A 95 2.67 2.18 18.99
CA GLU A 95 3.31 0.97 18.45
C GLU A 95 3.68 1.11 16.97
N TRP A 96 2.73 1.50 16.12
CA TRP A 96 3.00 1.60 14.69
C TRP A 96 3.90 2.80 14.36
N LYS A 97 3.81 3.91 15.11
CA LYS A 97 4.67 5.07 14.91
C LYS A 97 6.12 4.75 15.25
N GLU A 98 6.36 4.05 16.35
CA GLU A 98 7.70 3.59 16.76
C GLU A 98 8.27 2.61 15.74
N SER A 99 7.46 1.66 15.27
CA SER A 99 7.88 0.69 14.25
C SER A 99 8.27 1.38 12.93
N VAL A 100 7.45 2.31 12.43
CA VAL A 100 7.75 3.10 11.23
C VAL A 100 9.02 3.94 11.43
N ASN A 101 9.20 4.56 12.60
CA ASN A 101 10.41 5.35 12.90
C ASN A 101 11.68 4.50 12.88
N ALA A 102 11.66 3.35 13.55
CA ALA A 102 12.81 2.46 13.64
C ALA A 102 13.25 1.97 12.25
N ILE A 103 12.30 1.67 11.36
CA ILE A 103 12.62 1.28 9.97
C ILE A 103 13.28 2.42 9.22
N TRP A 104 12.71 3.62 9.24
CA TRP A 104 13.31 4.75 8.53
C TRP A 104 14.67 5.14 9.08
N MET A 105 14.87 5.06 10.39
CA MET A 105 16.18 5.24 11.01
C MET A 105 17.20 4.22 10.48
N ALA A 106 16.84 2.94 10.44
CA ALA A 106 17.72 1.89 9.94
C ALA A 106 18.00 2.02 8.43
N LEU A 107 16.98 2.33 7.63
CA LEU A 107 17.12 2.53 6.19
C LEU A 107 18.03 3.73 5.90
N ASN A 108 17.76 4.90 6.48
CA ASN A 108 18.54 6.11 6.21
C ASN A 108 19.99 6.01 6.69
N ALA A 109 20.27 5.18 7.69
CA ALA A 109 21.64 4.95 8.16
C ALA A 109 22.44 4.01 7.25
N ASN A 110 21.79 3.21 6.40
CA ASN A 110 22.43 2.11 5.66
C ASN A 110 22.19 2.13 4.15
N PHE A 111 21.23 2.92 3.67
CA PHE A 111 20.83 2.97 2.27
C PHE A 111 20.60 4.41 1.82
N GLU A 112 20.94 4.68 0.56
CA GLU A 112 20.38 5.78 -0.20
C GLU A 112 19.01 5.33 -0.76
N VAL A 113 17.95 6.04 -0.40
CA VAL A 113 16.61 5.84 -0.95
C VAL A 113 16.40 6.83 -2.08
N SER A 114 15.92 6.36 -3.22
CA SER A 114 15.63 7.25 -4.34
C SER A 114 14.18 7.22 -4.77
N MET A 115 13.69 8.41 -5.11
CA MET A 115 12.34 8.62 -5.57
C MET A 115 12.19 8.19 -7.04
N ASP A 116 11.10 7.47 -7.32
CA ASP A 116 10.72 7.03 -8.64
C ASP A 116 9.19 6.93 -8.77
N SER A 117 8.67 7.31 -9.93
CA SER A 117 7.24 7.24 -10.24
C SER A 117 6.69 5.82 -10.34
N SER A 118 7.55 4.80 -10.47
CA SER A 118 7.13 3.40 -10.41
C SER A 118 6.78 2.93 -8.99
N CYS A 119 7.26 3.63 -7.96
CA CYS A 119 7.04 3.28 -6.57
C CYS A 119 5.81 4.01 -5.99
N GLY A 120 5.04 3.28 -5.19
CA GLY A 120 3.91 3.77 -4.44
C GLY A 120 3.97 3.39 -2.97
N THR A 121 3.00 3.87 -2.22
CA THR A 121 2.68 3.36 -0.89
C THR A 121 1.25 2.86 -0.90
N HIS A 122 1.02 1.66 -0.37
CA HIS A 122 -0.31 1.09 -0.25
C HIS A 122 -0.69 0.98 1.22
N ILE A 123 -1.92 1.36 1.57
CA ILE A 123 -2.43 1.22 2.93
C ILE A 123 -3.66 0.31 2.88
N HIS A 124 -3.55 -0.83 3.55
CA HIS A 124 -4.64 -1.79 3.71
C HIS A 124 -5.38 -1.48 5.00
N VAL A 125 -6.67 -1.20 4.93
CA VAL A 125 -7.51 -0.96 6.10
C VAL A 125 -8.47 -2.13 6.29
N GLY A 126 -8.61 -2.61 7.51
CA GLY A 126 -9.52 -3.70 7.85
C GLY A 126 -10.03 -3.62 9.28
N THR A 127 -10.90 -4.56 9.64
CA THR A 127 -11.38 -4.76 11.01
C THR A 127 -11.09 -6.21 11.43
N PRO A 128 -10.94 -6.49 12.74
CA PRO A 128 -10.77 -7.86 13.22
C PRO A 128 -11.87 -8.81 12.73
N GLU A 129 -13.12 -8.32 12.65
CA GLU A 129 -14.30 -9.07 12.24
C GLU A 129 -14.51 -9.08 10.71
N LYS A 130 -13.62 -8.42 9.95
CA LYS A 130 -13.81 -8.02 8.54
C LYS A 130 -15.00 -7.08 8.35
N PHE A 131 -14.96 -6.25 7.31
CA PHE A 131 -16.05 -5.31 7.05
C PHE A 131 -17.37 -6.04 6.79
N SER A 132 -18.45 -5.56 7.40
CA SER A 132 -19.80 -5.98 7.02
C SER A 132 -20.15 -5.42 5.63
N PHE A 133 -21.23 -5.92 5.01
CA PHE A 133 -21.66 -5.36 3.73
C PHE A 133 -22.07 -3.88 3.85
N GLU A 134 -22.70 -3.51 4.97
CA GLU A 134 -23.10 -2.12 5.23
C GLU A 134 -21.90 -1.19 5.46
N ASP A 135 -20.82 -1.68 6.06
CA ASP A 135 -19.58 -0.89 6.17
C ASP A 135 -18.99 -0.62 4.80
N LEU A 136 -18.95 -1.63 3.92
CA LEU A 136 -18.45 -1.48 2.55
C LEU A 136 -19.29 -0.50 1.74
N LYS A 137 -20.62 -0.48 1.92
CA LYS A 137 -21.48 0.53 1.28
C LYS A 137 -21.13 1.94 1.74
N LYS A 138 -20.82 2.15 3.03
CA LYS A 138 -20.39 3.46 3.55
C LYS A 138 -19.05 3.88 2.96
N ILE A 139 -18.06 2.97 2.96
CA ILE A 139 -16.73 3.22 2.40
C ILE A 139 -16.82 3.50 0.89
N ALA A 140 -17.64 2.74 0.15
CA ALA A 140 -17.86 2.95 -1.27
C ALA A 140 -18.48 4.33 -1.56
N LYS A 141 -19.47 4.78 -0.77
CA LYS A 141 -20.03 6.13 -0.89
C LYS A 141 -18.99 7.21 -0.61
N GLY A 142 -18.19 7.06 0.44
CA GLY A 142 -17.10 7.99 0.75
C GLY A 142 -16.07 8.06 -0.38
N THR A 143 -15.66 6.91 -0.91
CA THR A 143 -14.72 6.78 -2.03
C THR A 143 -15.15 7.64 -3.22
N VAL A 144 -16.39 7.49 -3.68
CA VAL A 144 -16.89 8.19 -4.87
C VAL A 144 -17.25 9.65 -4.59
N TYR A 145 -17.68 9.95 -3.36
CA TYR A 145 -18.00 11.32 -2.96
C TYR A 145 -16.75 12.19 -2.87
N TYR A 146 -15.69 11.70 -2.22
CA TYR A 146 -14.43 12.43 -2.04
C TYR A 146 -13.47 12.33 -3.23
N GLN A 147 -13.80 11.56 -4.26
CA GLN A 147 -12.94 11.37 -5.42
C GLN A 147 -12.42 12.69 -6.05
N PRO A 148 -13.24 13.71 -6.33
CA PRO A 148 -12.71 14.97 -6.89
C PRO A 148 -11.74 15.70 -5.96
N ALA A 149 -12.02 15.68 -4.66
CA ALA A 149 -11.13 16.27 -3.66
C ALA A 149 -9.80 15.51 -3.60
N LEU A 150 -9.87 14.18 -3.65
CA LEU A 150 -8.70 13.30 -3.72
C LEU A 150 -7.84 13.61 -4.95
N GLU A 151 -8.45 13.70 -6.13
CA GLU A 151 -7.76 14.03 -7.38
C GLU A 151 -7.07 15.40 -7.33
N THR A 152 -7.64 16.35 -6.58
CA THR A 152 -7.08 17.71 -6.43
C THR A 152 -5.85 17.74 -5.53
N ILE A 153 -5.82 16.93 -4.46
CA ILE A 153 -4.73 16.95 -3.47
C ILE A 153 -3.63 15.93 -3.76
N MET A 154 -3.88 14.98 -4.65
CA MET A 154 -2.87 13.99 -5.02
C MET A 154 -1.73 14.63 -5.81
N PRO A 155 -0.47 14.26 -5.54
CA PRO A 155 0.66 14.74 -6.33
C PRO A 155 0.48 14.45 -7.82
N GLN A 156 0.93 15.39 -8.65
CA GLN A 156 0.90 15.24 -10.11
C GLN A 156 1.63 13.96 -10.53
N GLY A 157 1.07 13.24 -11.50
CA GLY A 157 1.66 12.01 -12.03
C GLY A 157 1.38 10.75 -11.20
N ARG A 158 0.70 10.88 -10.06
CA ARG A 158 0.35 9.71 -9.24
C ARG A 158 -0.75 8.83 -9.85
N GLU A 159 -1.47 9.34 -10.84
CA GLU A 159 -2.31 8.52 -11.72
C GLU A 159 -1.47 7.68 -12.67
N THR A 160 -1.41 6.39 -12.39
CA THR A 160 -0.74 5.41 -13.25
C THR A 160 -1.70 4.27 -13.58
N LYS A 161 -1.26 3.37 -14.47
CA LYS A 161 -2.00 2.14 -14.79
C LYS A 161 -2.23 1.21 -13.58
N PHE A 162 -1.57 1.46 -12.44
CA PHE A 162 -1.61 0.61 -11.25
C PHE A 162 -2.49 1.15 -10.11
N CYS A 163 -3.16 2.30 -10.30
CA CYS A 163 -3.86 3.00 -9.22
C CYS A 163 -4.96 3.96 -9.69
N LYS A 164 -5.56 3.70 -10.86
CA LYS A 164 -6.47 4.63 -11.54
C LYS A 164 -7.67 5.04 -10.69
N ALA A 165 -8.26 6.18 -11.01
CA ALA A 165 -9.55 6.59 -10.45
C ALA A 165 -10.60 5.47 -10.54
N ASN A 166 -11.29 5.13 -9.44
CA ASN A 166 -12.31 4.08 -9.40
C ASN A 166 -13.41 4.29 -10.46
N ILE A 167 -13.87 5.54 -10.59
CA ILE A 167 -14.91 5.93 -11.56
C ILE A 167 -14.49 5.75 -13.02
N LEU A 168 -13.20 5.65 -13.34
CA LEU A 168 -12.72 5.48 -14.72
C LEU A 168 -12.65 4.02 -15.15
N GLU A 169 -12.57 3.09 -14.21
CA GLU A 169 -12.37 1.67 -14.51
C GLU A 169 -13.67 0.86 -14.55
N SER A 170 -14.78 1.40 -14.06
CA SER A 170 -16.09 0.74 -14.04
C SER A 170 -17.14 1.56 -14.80
N SER A 171 -17.65 1.03 -15.90
CA SER A 171 -18.63 1.74 -16.75
C SER A 171 -19.96 1.98 -16.04
N SER A 172 -20.40 1.04 -15.19
CA SER A 172 -21.62 1.20 -14.40
C SER A 172 -21.45 2.26 -13.31
N LEU A 173 -20.30 2.26 -12.62
CA LEU A 173 -19.97 3.30 -11.65
C LEU A 173 -19.83 4.67 -12.32
N LYS A 174 -19.17 4.74 -13.47
CA LYS A 174 -19.06 5.98 -14.25
C LYS A 174 -20.43 6.56 -14.59
N THR A 175 -21.33 5.73 -15.10
CA THR A 175 -22.69 6.15 -15.45
C THR A 175 -23.44 6.69 -14.22
N ALA A 176 -23.40 5.96 -13.11
CA ALA A 176 -24.03 6.39 -11.86
C ALA A 176 -23.42 7.69 -11.31
N TYR A 177 -22.10 7.88 -11.47
CA TYR A 177 -21.41 9.09 -11.07
C TYR A 177 -21.80 10.28 -11.95
N ASP A 178 -21.81 10.12 -13.27
CA ASP A 178 -22.21 11.15 -14.23
C ASP A 178 -23.67 11.57 -14.02
N ASP A 179 -24.56 10.61 -13.71
CA ASP A 179 -25.94 10.91 -13.31
C ASP A 179 -26.00 11.74 -12.04
N ALA A 180 -25.23 11.39 -11.00
CA ALA A 180 -25.18 12.16 -9.77
C ALA A 180 -24.67 13.60 -9.95
N GLN A 181 -23.82 13.87 -10.95
CA GLN A 181 -23.44 15.25 -11.30
C GLN A 181 -24.64 16.06 -11.82
N ARG A 182 -25.65 15.42 -12.41
CA ARG A 182 -26.85 16.07 -12.97
C ARG A 182 -28.00 16.16 -11.96
N ILE A 183 -28.25 15.09 -11.21
CA ILE A 183 -29.44 14.96 -10.34
C ILE A 183 -29.11 14.84 -8.85
N GLY A 184 -27.83 14.97 -8.48
CA GLY A 184 -27.34 14.97 -7.10
C GLY A 184 -26.89 13.60 -6.59
N TYR A 185 -25.96 13.61 -5.63
CA TYR A 185 -25.32 12.42 -5.04
C TYR A 185 -26.25 11.43 -4.35
N ARG A 186 -27.49 11.84 -4.03
CA ARG A 186 -28.52 10.91 -3.52
C ARG A 186 -28.75 9.75 -4.49
N SER A 187 -28.72 10.01 -5.79
CA SER A 187 -28.86 8.99 -6.84
C SER A 187 -27.72 7.97 -6.82
N LEU A 188 -26.46 8.43 -6.76
CA LEU A 188 -25.28 7.58 -6.64
C LEU A 188 -25.27 6.77 -5.34
N PHE A 189 -25.68 7.36 -4.23
CA PHE A 189 -25.78 6.64 -2.96
C PHE A 189 -26.87 5.59 -2.97
N GLN A 190 -27.99 5.85 -3.67
CA GLN A 190 -29.02 4.85 -3.90
C GLN A 190 -28.49 3.71 -4.78
N TRP A 191 -27.77 4.03 -5.87
CA TRP A 191 -27.13 3.02 -6.71
C TRP A 191 -26.18 2.11 -5.91
N VAL A 192 -25.39 2.66 -4.99
CA VAL A 192 -24.55 1.86 -4.08
C VAL A 192 -25.41 0.99 -3.13
N ASN A 193 -26.53 1.51 -2.64
CA ASN A 193 -27.44 0.77 -1.76
C ASN A 193 -28.12 -0.41 -2.47
N ASP A 194 -28.39 -0.27 -3.77
CA ASP A 194 -29.07 -1.26 -4.60
C ASP A 194 -28.15 -2.43 -5.01
N LEU A 195 -26.85 -2.34 -4.71
CA LEU A 195 -25.94 -3.48 -4.83
C LEU A 195 -26.33 -4.57 -3.82
N GLN A 196 -26.36 -5.81 -4.29
CA GLN A 196 -26.99 -6.92 -3.58
C GLN A 196 -26.07 -7.60 -2.56
N ASP A 197 -24.77 -7.64 -2.82
CA ASP A 197 -23.80 -8.31 -1.96
C ASP A 197 -22.38 -7.71 -2.10
N LYS A 198 -21.45 -8.26 -1.31
CA LYS A 198 -20.02 -7.85 -1.31
C LYS A 198 -19.35 -8.07 -2.67
N GLN A 199 -19.73 -9.11 -3.41
CA GLN A 199 -19.13 -9.44 -4.71
C GLN A 199 -19.55 -8.42 -5.76
N ALA A 200 -20.84 -8.09 -5.82
CA ALA A 200 -21.39 -7.07 -6.69
C ALA A 200 -20.73 -5.71 -6.40
N LEU A 201 -20.59 -5.34 -5.11
CA LEU A 201 -19.93 -4.11 -4.72
C LEU A 201 -18.45 -4.07 -5.09
N ALA A 202 -17.68 -5.12 -4.75
CA ALA A 202 -16.26 -5.17 -5.09
C ALA A 202 -16.05 -5.09 -6.61
N THR A 203 -16.88 -5.79 -7.40
CA THR A 203 -16.81 -5.76 -8.87
C THR A 203 -17.17 -4.38 -9.43
N ALA A 204 -18.20 -3.75 -8.88
CA ALA A 204 -18.67 -2.45 -9.36
C ALA A 204 -17.71 -1.29 -8.99
N MET A 205 -17.10 -1.34 -7.81
CA MET A 205 -16.19 -0.32 -7.30
C MET A 205 -14.75 -0.52 -7.75
N SER A 206 -14.33 -1.78 -7.94
CA SER A 206 -12.94 -2.19 -8.16
C SER A 206 -12.89 -3.42 -9.08
N PRO A 207 -13.25 -3.29 -10.37
CA PRO A 207 -13.28 -4.44 -11.29
C PRO A 207 -11.90 -5.11 -11.44
N ASN A 208 -10.82 -4.36 -11.24
CA ASN A 208 -9.46 -4.84 -11.12
C ASN A 208 -8.80 -4.31 -9.83
N LYS A 209 -7.60 -4.80 -9.50
CA LYS A 209 -6.84 -4.36 -8.32
C LYS A 209 -6.12 -3.02 -8.52
N THR A 210 -6.07 -2.51 -9.75
CA THR A 210 -5.25 -1.37 -10.16
C THR A 210 -6.01 -0.04 -10.11
N VAL A 211 -6.95 0.08 -9.17
CA VAL A 211 -7.70 1.32 -8.88
C VAL A 211 -7.18 1.98 -7.60
N SER A 212 -7.55 3.24 -7.37
CA SER A 212 -7.15 4.02 -6.19
C SER A 212 -7.61 3.36 -4.89
N TRP A 213 -8.87 2.92 -4.84
CA TRP A 213 -9.41 2.14 -3.72
C TRP A 213 -9.76 0.74 -4.18
N ASN A 214 -8.92 -0.23 -3.83
CA ASN A 214 -9.10 -1.62 -4.22
C ASN A 214 -10.00 -2.36 -3.22
N PHE A 215 -11.19 -2.77 -3.68
CA PHE A 215 -12.17 -3.53 -2.91
C PHE A 215 -12.05 -5.05 -3.12
N LYS A 216 -11.24 -5.53 -4.07
CA LYS A 216 -11.12 -6.97 -4.34
C LYS A 216 -10.54 -7.75 -3.16
N ASN A 217 -9.70 -7.12 -2.34
CA ASN A 217 -9.14 -7.76 -1.15
C ASN A 217 -10.20 -8.20 -0.13
N VAL A 218 -11.40 -7.61 -0.18
CA VAL A 218 -12.56 -8.01 0.64
C VAL A 218 -13.06 -9.42 0.29
N ILE A 219 -13.02 -9.78 -0.99
CA ILE A 219 -13.58 -11.04 -1.52
C ILE A 219 -12.50 -12.11 -1.78
N GLU A 220 -11.31 -11.70 -2.22
CA GLU A 220 -10.28 -12.62 -2.71
C GLU A 220 -9.20 -12.95 -1.68
N ASN A 221 -8.93 -12.04 -0.73
CA ASN A 221 -7.72 -12.09 0.09
C ASN A 221 -8.02 -11.86 1.60
N CYS A 222 -7.42 -10.82 2.16
CA CYS A 222 -7.29 -10.56 3.60
C CYS A 222 -8.47 -9.81 4.22
N GLY A 223 -9.53 -9.51 3.47
CA GLY A 223 -10.71 -8.81 4.00
C GLY A 223 -10.54 -7.30 4.16
N THR A 224 -9.53 -6.71 3.51
CA THR A 224 -9.20 -5.29 3.61
C THR A 224 -9.75 -4.49 2.42
N VAL A 225 -9.88 -3.18 2.61
CA VAL A 225 -9.96 -2.21 1.51
C VAL A 225 -8.61 -1.51 1.44
N GLU A 226 -8.03 -1.43 0.24
CA GLU A 226 -6.66 -0.99 0.05
C GLU A 226 -6.62 0.34 -0.70
N PHE A 227 -5.92 1.32 -0.13
CA PHE A 227 -5.67 2.61 -0.75
C PHE A 227 -4.32 2.60 -1.48
N ARG A 228 -4.37 2.69 -2.81
CA ARG A 228 -3.23 2.55 -3.73
C ARG A 228 -2.84 3.85 -4.42
N ARG A 229 -3.28 5.00 -3.91
CA ARG A 229 -3.00 6.32 -4.48
C ARG A 229 -1.88 7.13 -3.80
N PRO A 230 -1.39 6.84 -2.59
CA PRO A 230 -0.24 7.54 -2.04
C PRO A 230 1.04 7.37 -2.90
N PRO A 231 1.81 8.44 -3.17
CA PRO A 231 3.10 8.34 -3.85
C PRO A 231 4.10 7.50 -3.05
N GLN A 232 5.26 7.20 -3.62
CA GLN A 232 6.41 6.76 -2.84
C GLN A 232 6.65 7.70 -1.65
N VAL A 233 7.08 7.12 -0.54
CA VAL A 233 7.51 7.83 0.66
C VAL A 233 9.02 7.65 0.82
N ASP A 234 9.68 8.66 1.37
CA ASP A 234 11.14 8.72 1.58
C ASP A 234 11.53 8.95 3.05
N SER A 235 10.53 8.99 3.94
CA SER A 235 10.72 9.38 5.32
C SER A 235 9.57 8.88 6.20
N GLU A 236 9.87 8.76 7.49
CA GLU A 236 8.89 8.41 8.52
C GLU A 236 7.72 9.39 8.54
N LEU A 237 7.99 10.70 8.43
CA LEU A 237 6.96 11.72 8.39
C LEU A 237 5.98 11.50 7.23
N MET A 238 6.49 11.22 6.03
CA MET A 238 5.66 10.99 4.84
C MET A 238 4.89 9.67 4.93
N THR A 239 5.49 8.60 5.47
CA THR A 239 4.77 7.34 5.75
C THR A 239 3.63 7.57 6.74
N ARG A 240 3.89 8.24 7.85
CA ARG A 240 2.87 8.55 8.87
C ARG A 240 1.76 9.44 8.31
N HIS A 241 2.12 10.42 7.47
CA HIS A 241 1.15 11.30 6.81
C HIS A 241 0.13 10.50 6.00
N TRP A 242 0.58 9.59 5.13
CA TRP A 242 -0.33 8.81 4.28
C TRP A 242 -1.12 7.75 5.03
N ILE A 243 -0.55 7.17 6.09
CA ILE A 243 -1.30 6.32 7.02
C ILE A 243 -2.44 7.13 7.66
N ALA A 244 -2.13 8.28 8.26
CA ALA A 244 -3.12 9.11 8.94
C ALA A 244 -4.20 9.62 7.98
N PHE A 245 -3.80 10.06 6.79
CA PHE A 245 -4.71 10.48 5.72
C PHE A 245 -5.71 9.37 5.41
N THR A 246 -5.22 8.15 5.14
CA THR A 246 -6.06 7.00 4.79
C THR A 246 -7.03 6.62 5.91
N LEU A 247 -6.55 6.60 7.17
CA LEU A 247 -7.37 6.25 8.33
C LEU A 247 -8.42 7.31 8.70
N SER A 248 -8.29 8.53 8.16
CA SER A 248 -9.24 9.64 8.39
C SER A 248 -10.35 9.75 7.34
N MET A 249 -10.23 9.00 6.23
CA MET A 249 -11.18 9.00 5.11
C MET A 249 -12.41 8.13 5.31
#